data_AF-A0A2S4JX14-F1
#
_entry.id   AF-A0A2S4JX14-F1
#
_cell.length_a   1.000
_cell.length_b   1.000
_cell.length_c   1.000
_cell.angle_alpha   90.00
_cell.angle_beta   90.00
_cell.angle_gamma   90.00
#
_symmetry.space_group_name_H-M   'P 1'
#
loop_
_entity.id
_entity.type
_entity.pdbx_description
1 polymer ?
#
loop_
_entity_poly.entity_id
_entity_poly.type
_entity_poly.pdbx_seq_one_letter_code
_entity_poly.pdbx_strand_id
1 'polypeptide(L)'
;MAKIAKWIEDQKPVLDENLTSQELKRIYTDLTGHPVKGKKHEVIEQLLEFLSFDDSPKAFQAWFRSLPAYLQASLEKAAFRDYITVREIPQLQEVELFESHGPYVTRNTINPSLAMELFSPCTDAFIGLKRGFREIFMHWLPKPAEFPLQPAQDQSPDDVWSNEPALGETLPLLLKALDTFLLEQDDLEKVCRKGLNKSQIKSLRALCAQKPFPRGQKIGMDPINVLARFLPYFDWDTPARPEQIHDRIKQLVNNFFASCLPEQPYPRRFYKHSGMYEYDVVTSHMSRISGRQVYSNQVWFFPPSRHYFHTILMTIAETQQWQNMEEALLSLEMQNLTTSPLPESVWETLRYRAEAISIEKHHLSTSRYYAGYIYPQEIFSRVLLDKPCMKSYCYLMATLGVLEITEKEPDLPVQRQSKHLPVSPCDAINAIRVTDFGRWCLGLTQERPATRKIVFEALADKDLLLVTLKGTSLERRIFLDDIGEKLGEDRYRITPGSFIGKCTSTTDIRERITRFYDLIDPEPAPHWEAFFDDLLSRSHAFSSYTEGILFSLPDDPELRRLLSSDQKLSSLAFRAEQGRLAVPKQQVQKFLKLLRDAGYLPPF
;
A
#
# COMPACT_ATOMS: atom_id res chain seq x y z
N MET A 1 -35.83 19.08 8.97
CA MET A 1 -34.62 19.94 8.91
C MET A 1 -34.28 20.32 10.33
N ALA A 2 -33.10 19.94 10.84
CA ALA A 2 -32.64 20.44 12.13
C ALA A 2 -32.52 21.97 12.04
N LYS A 3 -32.87 22.70 13.11
CA LYS A 3 -32.60 24.14 13.19
C LYS A 3 -31.08 24.35 13.10
N ILE A 4 -30.62 25.40 12.41
CA ILE A 4 -29.18 25.67 12.22
C ILE A 4 -28.53 25.85 13.59
N ALA A 5 -29.24 26.48 14.52
CA ALA A 5 -28.87 26.56 15.93
C ALA A 5 -28.51 25.19 16.57
N LYS A 6 -29.23 24.11 16.26
CA LYS A 6 -28.92 22.78 16.79
C LYS A 6 -27.62 22.21 16.20
N TRP A 7 -27.38 22.45 14.92
CA TRP A 7 -26.17 21.97 14.24
C TRP A 7 -24.92 22.75 14.66
N ILE A 8 -25.08 24.05 14.92
CA ILE A 8 -24.02 24.88 15.49
C ILE A 8 -23.70 24.43 16.92
N GLU A 9 -24.71 24.05 17.73
CA GLU A 9 -24.50 23.49 19.07
C GLU A 9 -23.67 22.19 19.04
N ASP A 10 -23.77 21.38 17.97
CA ASP A 10 -22.97 20.15 17.82
C ASP A 10 -21.46 20.45 17.71
N GLN A 11 -21.05 21.70 17.44
CA GLN A 11 -19.63 22.12 17.41
C GLN A 11 -19.06 22.42 18.80
N LYS A 12 -19.90 22.49 19.84
CA LYS A 12 -19.47 22.81 21.21
C LYS A 12 -18.34 21.92 21.74
N PRO A 13 -18.38 20.57 21.59
CA PRO A 13 -17.28 19.72 22.05
C PRO A 13 -15.97 19.99 21.29
N VAL A 14 -16.06 20.30 19.99
CA VAL A 14 -14.88 20.59 19.15
C VAL A 14 -14.21 21.88 19.61
N LEU A 15 -15.00 22.94 19.85
CA LEU A 15 -14.47 24.21 20.37
C LEU A 15 -13.91 24.06 21.79
N ASP A 16 -14.56 23.26 22.64
CA ASP A 16 -14.09 23.02 24.01
C ASP A 16 -12.81 22.18 24.06
N GLU A 17 -12.61 21.22 23.16
CA GLU A 17 -11.39 20.43 23.13
C GLU A 17 -10.20 21.22 22.57
N ASN A 18 -10.43 22.05 21.54
CA ASN A 18 -9.34 22.59 20.72
C ASN A 18 -8.94 24.04 21.04
N LEU A 19 -9.75 24.80 21.78
CA LEU A 19 -9.48 26.23 22.04
C LEU A 19 -9.35 26.55 23.52
N THR A 20 -8.46 27.48 23.86
CA THR A 20 -8.33 28.00 25.22
C THR A 20 -9.43 29.02 25.56
N SER A 21 -9.69 29.25 26.84
CA SER A 21 -10.66 30.29 27.27
C SER A 21 -10.27 31.69 26.80
N GLN A 22 -8.98 31.97 26.65
CA GLN A 22 -8.49 33.26 26.19
C GLN A 22 -8.70 33.45 24.68
N GLU A 23 -8.39 32.42 23.88
CA GLU A 23 -8.66 32.44 22.43
C GLU A 23 -10.15 32.65 22.15
N LEU A 24 -11.03 31.92 22.84
CA LEU A 24 -12.48 32.06 22.68
C LEU A 24 -12.97 33.50 22.96
N LYS A 25 -12.45 34.13 24.02
CA LYS A 25 -12.80 35.51 24.37
C LYS A 25 -12.33 36.52 23.31
N ARG A 26 -11.13 36.32 22.77
CA ARG A 26 -10.59 37.16 21.69
C ARG A 26 -11.39 36.99 20.41
N ILE A 27 -11.65 35.74 20.00
CA ILE A 27 -12.50 35.43 18.84
C ILE A 27 -13.88 36.09 18.97
N TYR A 28 -14.52 35.97 20.13
CA TYR A 28 -15.81 36.63 20.35
C TYR A 28 -15.69 38.16 20.19
N THR A 29 -14.63 38.75 20.75
CA THR A 29 -14.40 40.20 20.65
C THR A 29 -14.16 40.63 19.21
N ASP A 30 -13.38 39.87 18.45
CA ASP A 30 -13.09 40.12 17.03
C ASP A 30 -14.37 40.07 16.17
N LEU A 31 -15.26 39.11 16.45
CA LEU A 31 -16.48 38.90 15.66
C LEU A 31 -17.61 39.88 16.02
N THR A 32 -17.68 40.34 17.28
CA THR A 32 -18.79 41.16 17.80
C THR A 32 -18.41 42.63 18.04
N GLY A 33 -17.12 42.95 18.11
CA GLY A 33 -16.62 44.25 18.58
C GLY A 33 -16.75 44.47 20.09
N HIS A 34 -17.21 43.47 20.86
CA HIS A 34 -17.50 43.60 22.28
C HIS A 34 -16.80 42.52 23.12
N PRO A 35 -16.17 42.88 24.25
CA PRO A 35 -15.52 41.89 25.11
C PRO A 35 -16.56 41.04 25.83
N VAL A 36 -16.30 39.73 25.91
CA VAL A 36 -17.14 38.78 26.65
C VAL A 36 -16.53 38.38 27.99
N LYS A 37 -17.40 38.17 28.98
CA LYS A 37 -17.03 37.68 30.32
C LYS A 37 -17.64 36.29 30.54
N GLY A 38 -17.01 35.51 31.41
CA GLY A 38 -17.49 34.18 31.78
C GLY A 38 -16.40 33.12 31.80
N LYS A 39 -16.81 31.92 32.23
CA LYS A 39 -16.05 30.68 32.12
C LYS A 39 -16.05 30.18 30.67
N LYS A 40 -15.16 29.24 30.36
CA LYS A 40 -14.98 28.73 28.99
C LYS A 40 -16.28 28.26 28.33
N HIS A 41 -17.07 27.41 28.99
CA HIS A 41 -18.32 26.91 28.43
C HIS A 41 -19.36 28.03 28.21
N GLU A 42 -19.46 28.99 29.12
CA GLU A 42 -20.38 30.14 29.01
C GLU A 42 -20.01 31.03 27.81
N VAL A 43 -18.72 31.18 27.53
CA VAL A 43 -18.24 31.92 26.36
C VAL A 43 -18.53 31.15 25.07
N ILE A 44 -18.38 29.82 25.08
CA ILE A 44 -18.74 28.97 23.92
C ILE A 44 -20.23 29.12 23.60
N GLU A 45 -21.11 29.04 24.61
CA GLU A 45 -22.55 29.19 24.41
C GLU A 45 -22.92 30.56 23.82
N GLN A 46 -22.37 31.65 24.37
CA GLN A 46 -22.58 33.00 23.84
C GLN A 46 -22.06 33.15 22.40
N LEU A 47 -20.93 32.52 22.09
CA LEU A 47 -20.34 32.54 20.74
C LEU A 47 -21.20 31.76 19.74
N LEU A 48 -21.68 30.57 20.10
CA LEU A 48 -22.54 29.74 19.26
C LEU A 48 -23.92 30.38 19.07
N GLU A 49 -24.49 31.00 20.10
CA GLU A 49 -25.72 31.80 20.01
C GLU A 49 -25.55 32.94 19.00
N PHE A 50 -24.46 33.70 19.09
CA PHE A 50 -24.14 34.76 18.13
C PHE A 50 -24.01 34.23 16.70
N LEU A 51 -23.27 33.13 16.50
CA LEU A 51 -23.04 32.52 15.19
C LEU A 51 -24.26 31.79 14.62
N SER A 52 -25.33 31.61 15.41
CA SER A 52 -26.60 31.06 14.94
C SER A 52 -27.39 32.05 14.09
N PHE A 53 -27.11 33.36 14.24
CA PHE A 53 -27.83 34.45 13.58
C PHE A 53 -29.36 34.30 13.65
N ASP A 54 -29.89 33.67 14.71
CA ASP A 54 -31.30 33.32 14.87
C ASP A 54 -31.92 32.62 13.64
N ASP A 55 -31.16 31.73 12.99
CA ASP A 55 -31.53 31.06 11.74
C ASP A 55 -31.87 32.05 10.59
N SER A 56 -31.36 33.30 10.61
CA SER A 56 -31.69 34.37 9.65
C SER A 56 -30.56 34.65 8.65
N PRO A 57 -30.71 34.24 7.36
CA PRO A 57 -29.74 34.54 6.31
C PRO A 57 -29.51 36.04 6.11
N LYS A 58 -30.53 36.88 6.37
CA LYS A 58 -30.41 38.34 6.29
C LYS A 58 -29.50 38.89 7.39
N ALA A 59 -29.61 38.35 8.61
CA ALA A 59 -28.76 38.76 9.73
C ALA A 59 -27.30 38.36 9.47
N PHE A 60 -27.06 37.12 9.02
CA PHE A 60 -25.74 36.68 8.59
C PHE A 60 -25.16 37.59 7.50
N GLN A 61 -25.90 37.87 6.42
CA GLN A 61 -25.41 38.72 5.33
C GLN A 61 -25.11 40.15 5.76
N ALA A 62 -25.91 40.72 6.67
CA ALA A 62 -25.67 42.06 7.20
C ALA A 62 -24.38 42.09 8.04
N TRP A 63 -24.19 41.10 8.92
CA TRP A 63 -22.97 40.95 9.70
C TRP A 63 -21.74 40.71 8.80
N PHE A 64 -21.83 39.76 7.87
CA PHE A 64 -20.73 39.40 6.98
C PHE A 64 -20.25 40.59 6.14
N ARG A 65 -21.17 41.40 5.60
CA ARG A 65 -20.84 42.62 4.85
C ARG A 65 -20.22 43.73 5.71
N SER A 66 -20.41 43.69 7.03
CA SER A 66 -19.79 44.65 7.95
C SER A 66 -18.33 44.33 8.26
N LEU A 67 -17.87 43.10 7.98
CA LEU A 67 -16.50 42.69 8.19
C LEU A 67 -15.54 43.38 7.21
N PRO A 68 -14.25 43.56 7.55
CA PRO A 68 -13.24 44.00 6.61
C PRO A 68 -13.14 43.10 5.37
N ALA A 69 -12.83 43.68 4.20
CA ALA A 69 -12.78 42.94 2.94
C ALA A 69 -11.81 41.74 2.96
N TYR A 70 -10.67 41.87 3.65
CA TYR A 70 -9.73 40.76 3.81
C TYR A 70 -10.35 39.60 4.61
N LEU A 71 -11.16 39.89 5.63
CA LEU A 71 -11.76 38.88 6.50
C LEU A 71 -12.91 38.17 5.78
N GLN A 72 -13.72 38.92 5.02
CA GLN A 72 -14.73 38.34 4.12
C GLN A 72 -14.09 37.33 3.15
N ALA A 73 -13.05 37.76 2.42
CA ALA A 73 -12.34 36.90 1.46
C ALA A 73 -11.67 35.69 2.14
N SER A 74 -11.15 35.87 3.35
CA SER A 74 -10.53 34.78 4.13
C SER A 74 -11.57 33.74 4.54
N LEU A 75 -12.73 34.16 5.03
CA LEU A 75 -13.82 33.28 5.44
C LEU A 75 -14.44 32.55 4.24
N GLU A 76 -14.67 33.24 3.12
CA GLU A 76 -15.19 32.62 1.88
C GLU A 76 -14.31 31.47 1.41
N LYS A 77 -12.99 31.61 1.49
CA LYS A 77 -12.05 30.55 1.10
C LYS A 77 -11.90 29.47 2.18
N ALA A 78 -11.69 29.86 3.44
CA ALA A 78 -11.38 28.92 4.52
C ALA A 78 -12.59 28.16 5.07
N ALA A 79 -13.81 28.59 4.76
CA ALA A 79 -14.97 27.74 4.94
C ALA A 79 -14.85 26.45 4.10
N PHE A 80 -14.29 26.54 2.89
CA PHE A 80 -14.23 25.40 1.96
C PHE A 80 -12.81 24.84 1.76
N ARG A 81 -11.79 25.33 2.46
CA ARG A 81 -10.43 24.76 2.43
C ARG A 81 -9.84 24.71 3.83
N ASP A 82 -9.04 23.68 4.13
CA ASP A 82 -8.42 23.54 5.45
C ASP A 82 -7.39 24.66 5.69
N TYR A 83 -6.71 25.05 4.62
CA TYR A 83 -5.69 26.09 4.62
C TYR A 83 -5.84 26.97 3.39
N ILE A 84 -5.57 28.26 3.55
CA ILE A 84 -5.60 29.24 2.48
C ILE A 84 -4.26 29.96 2.42
N THR A 85 -3.78 30.25 1.22
CA THR A 85 -2.59 31.07 1.05
C THR A 85 -2.94 32.55 1.20
N VAL A 86 -2.11 33.26 1.94
CA VAL A 86 -2.24 34.71 2.15
C VAL A 86 -2.16 35.47 0.81
N ARG A 87 -1.38 34.95 -0.16
CA ARG A 87 -1.23 35.58 -1.48
C ARG A 87 -2.51 35.55 -2.32
N GLU A 88 -3.43 34.62 -2.06
CA GLU A 88 -4.71 34.58 -2.78
C GLU A 88 -5.70 35.65 -2.30
N ILE A 89 -5.34 36.40 -1.26
CA ILE A 89 -6.17 37.46 -0.69
C ILE A 89 -5.39 38.77 -0.86
N PRO A 90 -5.63 39.52 -1.96
CA PRO A 90 -4.87 40.73 -2.28
C PRO A 90 -4.80 41.72 -1.12
N GLN A 91 -5.90 41.86 -0.36
CA GLN A 91 -6.00 42.75 0.78
C GLN A 91 -5.09 42.36 1.95
N LEU A 92 -4.70 41.08 2.06
CA LEU A 92 -3.75 40.63 3.08
C LEU A 92 -2.28 40.86 2.66
N GLN A 93 -2.00 41.12 1.39
CA GLN A 93 -0.64 41.40 0.93
C GLN A 93 -0.16 42.80 1.32
N GLU A 94 -1.09 43.70 1.60
CA GLU A 94 -0.82 45.10 1.94
C GLU A 94 -0.68 45.33 3.45
N VAL A 95 -0.92 44.30 4.27
CA VAL A 95 -0.86 44.37 5.74
C VAL A 95 0.21 43.44 6.30
N GLU A 96 0.83 43.88 7.40
CA GLU A 96 1.73 43.01 8.16
C GLU A 96 0.90 41.99 8.94
N LEU A 97 0.64 40.83 8.30
CA LEU A 97 -0.21 39.79 8.86
C LEU A 97 0.45 39.02 10.00
N PHE A 98 1.76 38.77 9.92
CA PHE A 98 2.48 37.96 10.89
C PHE A 98 3.44 38.81 11.71
N GLU A 99 3.35 38.71 13.03
CA GLU A 99 4.37 39.19 13.95
C GLU A 99 5.37 38.04 14.21
N SER A 100 6.67 38.31 14.03
CA SER A 100 7.73 37.34 14.30
C SER A 100 8.28 37.53 15.70
N HIS A 101 8.06 36.56 16.58
CA HIS A 101 8.59 36.60 17.95
C HIS A 101 9.82 35.69 18.12
N GLY A 102 10.97 36.30 18.44
CA GLY A 102 12.13 35.63 19.05
C GLY A 102 13.25 35.19 18.09
N PRO A 103 14.51 35.09 18.59
CA PRO A 103 15.69 34.79 17.75
C PRO A 103 15.91 33.29 17.44
N TYR A 104 15.22 32.37 18.13
CA TYR A 104 15.48 30.92 18.05
C TYR A 104 14.32 30.06 17.53
N VAL A 105 13.08 30.55 17.65
CA VAL A 105 11.87 29.91 17.12
C VAL A 105 11.00 31.02 16.58
N THR A 106 10.91 31.16 15.26
CA THR A 106 9.95 32.07 14.63
C THR A 106 8.56 31.54 14.93
N ARG A 107 7.92 32.01 16.00
CA ARG A 107 6.48 31.86 16.16
C ARG A 107 5.85 33.01 15.40
N ASN A 108 5.19 32.67 14.30
CA ASN A 108 4.29 33.60 13.63
C ASN A 108 3.02 33.66 14.48
N THR A 109 2.64 34.85 14.90
CA THR A 109 1.29 35.14 15.42
C THR A 109 0.60 36.08 14.46
N ILE A 110 -0.71 35.95 14.34
CA ILE A 110 -1.47 36.91 13.53
C ILE A 110 -1.47 38.26 14.26
N ASN A 111 -1.24 39.34 13.50
CA ASN A 111 -1.25 40.70 14.01
C ASN A 111 -2.59 40.98 14.71
N PRO A 112 -2.59 41.23 16.04
CA PRO A 112 -3.82 41.39 16.81
C PRO A 112 -4.69 42.58 16.35
N SER A 113 -4.11 43.55 15.64
CA SER A 113 -4.86 44.71 15.12
C SER A 113 -5.80 44.35 13.95
N LEU A 114 -5.62 43.17 13.34
CA LEU A 114 -6.41 42.74 12.18
C LEU A 114 -7.72 42.03 12.56
N ALA A 115 -7.96 41.76 13.85
CA ALA A 115 -9.14 41.03 14.34
C ALA A 115 -9.36 39.68 13.61
N MET A 116 -8.26 38.92 13.46
CA MET A 116 -8.22 37.65 12.72
C MET A 116 -7.93 36.46 13.64
N GLU A 117 -8.26 36.53 14.94
CA GLU A 117 -7.95 35.45 15.90
C GLU A 117 -8.74 34.15 15.63
N LEU A 118 -9.72 34.21 14.73
CA LEU A 118 -10.44 33.05 14.19
C LEU A 118 -9.52 32.13 13.34
N PHE A 119 -8.38 32.65 12.88
CA PHE A 119 -7.39 31.95 12.07
C PHE A 119 -6.16 31.60 12.91
N SER A 120 -5.48 30.53 12.52
CA SER A 120 -4.16 30.16 13.04
C SER A 120 -3.13 30.29 11.92
N PRO A 121 -1.95 30.88 12.18
CA PRO A 121 -0.83 30.81 11.25
C PRO A 121 -0.32 29.37 11.19
N CYS A 122 -0.17 28.83 9.99
CA CYS A 122 0.42 27.50 9.78
C CYS A 122 1.88 27.63 9.32
N THR A 123 2.12 28.58 8.43
CA THR A 123 3.47 28.98 7.99
C THR A 123 3.50 30.49 7.86
N ASP A 124 4.57 31.04 7.28
CA ASP A 124 4.65 32.45 6.88
C ASP A 124 3.85 32.76 5.59
N ALA A 125 3.22 31.75 4.97
CA ALA A 125 2.47 31.90 3.72
C ALA A 125 1.02 31.38 3.80
N PHE A 126 0.68 30.63 4.84
CA PHE A 126 -0.60 29.92 4.96
C PHE A 126 -1.24 30.17 6.32
N ILE A 127 -2.56 30.36 6.31
CA ILE A 127 -3.41 30.42 7.50
C ILE A 127 -4.52 29.36 7.37
N GLY A 128 -4.94 28.81 8.51
CA GLY A 128 -6.04 27.87 8.60
C GLY A 128 -7.12 28.39 9.54
N LEU A 129 -8.37 28.07 9.27
CA LEU A 129 -9.45 28.37 10.19
C LEU A 129 -9.38 27.44 11.40
N LYS A 130 -9.56 27.98 12.61
CA LYS A 130 -9.56 27.14 13.82
C LYS A 130 -10.69 26.09 13.77
N ARG A 131 -10.43 24.90 14.31
CA ARG A 131 -11.36 23.75 14.29
C ARG A 131 -12.73 24.13 14.85
N GLY A 132 -13.79 23.59 14.27
CA GLY A 132 -15.20 23.85 14.63
C GLY A 132 -15.85 25.01 13.87
N PHE A 133 -15.10 26.08 13.54
CA PHE A 133 -15.67 27.22 12.82
C PHE A 133 -15.98 26.94 11.36
N ARG A 134 -15.21 26.05 10.73
CA ARG A 134 -15.36 25.73 9.32
C ARG A 134 -16.76 25.24 8.99
N GLU A 135 -17.25 24.28 9.78
CA GLU A 135 -18.62 23.78 9.68
C GLU A 135 -19.61 24.95 9.76
N ILE A 136 -19.54 25.75 10.82
CA ILE A 136 -20.43 26.91 11.02
C ILE A 136 -20.49 27.80 9.77
N PHE A 137 -19.34 28.20 9.22
CA PHE A 137 -19.30 29.12 8.07
C PHE A 137 -19.67 28.47 6.73
N MET A 138 -19.38 27.18 6.53
CA MET A 138 -19.84 26.44 5.35
C MET A 138 -21.36 26.44 5.19
N HIS A 139 -22.09 26.50 6.31
CA HIS A 139 -23.54 26.54 6.27
C HIS A 139 -24.07 27.87 5.70
N TRP A 140 -23.44 28.97 6.09
CA TRP A 140 -23.91 30.31 5.78
C TRP A 140 -23.40 30.85 4.44
N LEU A 141 -22.20 30.46 4.05
CA LEU A 141 -21.55 30.95 2.84
C LEU A 141 -22.03 30.23 1.58
N PRO A 142 -22.07 30.93 0.43
CA PRO A 142 -22.38 30.29 -0.84
C PRO A 142 -21.33 29.23 -1.16
N LYS A 143 -21.80 28.06 -1.59
CA LYS A 143 -20.92 26.96 -2.01
C LYS A 143 -20.18 27.35 -3.29
N PRO A 144 -18.87 27.09 -3.39
CA PRO A 144 -18.10 27.33 -4.60
C PRO A 144 -18.57 26.39 -5.73
N ALA A 145 -18.28 26.72 -6.98
CA ALA A 145 -18.73 25.94 -8.15
C ALA A 145 -18.16 24.51 -8.14
N GLU A 146 -16.99 24.34 -7.54
CA GLU A 146 -16.27 23.09 -7.36
C GLU A 146 -16.88 22.19 -6.25
N PHE A 147 -17.93 22.66 -5.57
CA PHE A 147 -18.72 21.91 -4.59
C PHE A 147 -20.10 21.55 -5.18
N PRO A 148 -20.47 20.27 -5.37
CA PRO A 148 -19.78 19.00 -5.08
C PRO A 148 -18.91 18.50 -6.25
N LEU A 149 -18.36 17.28 -6.13
CA LEU A 149 -17.54 16.63 -7.17
C LEU A 149 -18.27 16.68 -8.51
N GLN A 150 -17.68 17.37 -9.48
CA GLN A 150 -18.26 17.49 -10.81
C GLN A 150 -17.87 16.27 -11.65
N PRO A 151 -18.79 15.72 -12.45
CA PRO A 151 -18.43 14.75 -13.48
C PRO A 151 -17.41 15.36 -14.45
N ALA A 152 -16.29 14.68 -14.72
CA ALA A 152 -15.36 15.18 -15.72
C ALA A 152 -15.99 15.14 -17.12
N GLN A 153 -15.53 16.02 -18.02
CA GLN A 153 -15.92 15.96 -19.43
C GLN A 153 -15.47 14.63 -20.04
N ASP A 154 -16.40 13.97 -20.72
CA ASP A 154 -16.32 12.59 -21.20
C ASP A 154 -15.32 12.43 -22.36
N GLN A 155 -14.03 12.45 -22.02
CA GLN A 155 -12.96 12.05 -22.92
C GLN A 155 -12.20 10.89 -22.28
N SER A 156 -12.36 9.71 -22.88
CA SER A 156 -11.58 8.53 -22.50
C SER A 156 -10.10 8.83 -22.76
N PRO A 157 -9.22 8.78 -21.75
CA PRO A 157 -7.81 9.05 -21.94
C PRO A 157 -7.15 8.00 -22.84
N ASP A 158 -6.08 8.37 -23.54
CA ASP A 158 -5.36 7.44 -24.42
C ASP A 158 -4.51 6.41 -23.65
N ASP A 159 -4.00 6.78 -22.47
CA ASP A 159 -3.04 5.99 -21.66
C ASP A 159 -3.70 5.30 -20.45
N VAL A 160 -4.72 4.46 -20.69
CA VAL A 160 -5.44 3.75 -19.62
C VAL A 160 -4.69 2.50 -19.18
N TRP A 161 -4.47 2.36 -17.87
CA TRP A 161 -4.01 1.13 -17.25
C TRP A 161 -5.18 0.46 -16.50
N SER A 162 -5.42 -0.81 -16.79
CA SER A 162 -6.48 -1.60 -16.18
C SER A 162 -6.05 -3.06 -16.01
N ASN A 163 -6.39 -3.63 -14.86
CA ASN A 163 -6.27 -5.06 -14.60
C ASN A 163 -7.59 -5.81 -14.82
N GLU A 164 -8.65 -5.15 -15.27
CA GLU A 164 -9.92 -5.82 -15.62
C GLU A 164 -9.73 -6.91 -16.70
N PRO A 165 -8.93 -6.71 -17.77
CA PRO A 165 -8.62 -7.78 -18.72
C PRO A 165 -7.77 -8.91 -18.12
N ALA A 166 -7.06 -8.64 -17.02
CA ALA A 166 -6.18 -9.58 -16.32
C ALA A 166 -6.91 -10.47 -15.30
N LEU A 167 -8.21 -10.21 -15.02
CA LEU A 167 -9.02 -10.97 -14.07
C LEU A 167 -9.12 -12.46 -14.39
N GLY A 168 -9.11 -12.81 -15.68
CA GLY A 168 -9.29 -14.18 -16.13
C GLY A 168 -8.07 -15.09 -15.98
N GLU A 169 -6.85 -14.56 -15.89
CA GLU A 169 -5.63 -15.38 -15.94
C GLU A 169 -4.46 -14.79 -15.14
N THR A 170 -4.00 -13.59 -15.48
CA THR A 170 -2.84 -12.93 -14.83
C THR A 170 -3.03 -12.72 -13.33
N LEU A 171 -4.18 -12.20 -12.89
CA LEU A 171 -4.44 -11.91 -11.48
C LEU A 171 -4.58 -13.18 -10.61
N PRO A 172 -5.26 -14.26 -11.07
CA PRO A 172 -5.21 -15.57 -10.43
C PRO A 172 -3.78 -16.09 -10.22
N LEU A 173 -2.95 -16.04 -11.26
CA LEU A 173 -1.55 -16.46 -11.19
C LEU A 173 -0.74 -15.59 -10.21
N LEU A 174 -1.00 -14.29 -10.18
CA LEU A 174 -0.35 -13.36 -9.25
C LEU A 174 -0.69 -13.70 -7.80
N LEU A 175 -1.97 -13.89 -7.47
CA LEU A 175 -2.40 -14.23 -6.12
C LEU A 175 -1.83 -15.59 -5.69
N LYS A 176 -1.82 -16.59 -6.58
CA LYS A 176 -1.18 -17.89 -6.32
C LYS A 176 0.33 -17.77 -6.07
N ALA A 177 1.05 -17.03 -6.92
CA ALA A 177 2.48 -16.81 -6.75
C ALA A 177 2.81 -16.08 -5.45
N LEU A 178 2.01 -15.09 -5.07
CA LEU A 178 2.15 -14.37 -3.80
C LEU A 178 1.82 -15.24 -2.59
N ASP A 179 0.80 -16.09 -2.67
CA ASP A 179 0.47 -17.05 -1.60
C ASP A 179 1.66 -17.95 -1.28
N THR A 180 2.25 -18.58 -2.30
CA THR A 180 3.45 -19.41 -2.13
C THR A 180 4.60 -18.59 -1.56
N PHE A 181 4.91 -17.44 -2.17
CA PHE A 181 6.02 -16.60 -1.74
C PHE A 181 5.88 -16.15 -0.28
N LEU A 182 4.70 -15.69 0.14
CA LEU A 182 4.47 -15.18 1.49
C LEU A 182 4.50 -16.30 2.54
N LEU A 183 4.02 -17.51 2.22
CA LEU A 183 4.11 -18.68 3.11
C LEU A 183 5.55 -19.09 3.42
N GLU A 184 6.48 -18.82 2.50
CA GLU A 184 7.91 -19.11 2.67
C GLU A 184 8.68 -18.00 3.43
N GLN A 185 8.03 -16.89 3.81
CA GLN A 185 8.72 -15.80 4.49
C GLN A 185 8.76 -16.00 6.02
N ASP A 186 9.97 -16.07 6.56
CA ASP A 186 10.19 -16.08 8.01
C ASP A 186 9.79 -14.75 8.70
N ASP A 187 9.86 -13.64 7.96
CA ASP A 187 9.60 -12.28 8.48
C ASP A 187 8.66 -11.50 7.54
N LEU A 188 7.36 -11.71 7.74
CA LEU A 188 6.30 -11.00 7.02
C LEU A 188 6.28 -9.50 7.35
N GLU A 189 6.66 -9.09 8.55
CA GLU A 189 6.70 -7.67 8.94
C GLU A 189 7.68 -6.90 8.04
N LYS A 190 8.85 -7.51 7.76
CA LYS A 190 9.81 -6.94 6.83
C LYS A 190 9.26 -6.81 5.42
N VAL A 191 8.49 -7.78 4.92
CA VAL A 191 7.82 -7.67 3.60
C VAL A 191 6.83 -6.52 3.63
N CYS A 192 5.98 -6.42 4.64
CA CYS A 192 5.02 -5.34 4.77
C CYS A 192 5.69 -3.96 4.83
N ARG A 193 6.78 -3.81 5.60
CA ARG A 193 7.43 -2.52 5.83
C ARG A 193 8.39 -2.09 4.72
N LYS A 194 9.15 -3.02 4.14
CA LYS A 194 10.19 -2.72 3.14
C LYS A 194 9.75 -3.04 1.72
N GLY A 195 8.70 -3.84 1.55
CA GLY A 195 8.31 -4.37 0.26
C GLY A 195 9.30 -5.38 -0.31
N LEU A 196 9.09 -5.72 -1.56
CA LEU A 196 9.87 -6.66 -2.35
C LEU A 196 11.04 -5.94 -3.04
N ASN A 197 12.18 -6.62 -3.12
CA ASN A 197 13.30 -6.13 -3.92
C ASN A 197 13.10 -6.40 -5.42
N LYS A 198 13.91 -5.78 -6.29
CA LYS A 198 13.80 -5.91 -7.75
C LYS A 198 13.90 -7.35 -8.26
N SER A 199 14.73 -8.18 -7.61
CA SER A 199 14.88 -9.59 -7.97
C SER A 199 13.62 -10.37 -7.65
N GLN A 200 13.04 -10.18 -6.46
CA GLN A 200 11.80 -10.82 -6.03
C GLN A 200 10.64 -10.42 -6.96
N ILE A 201 10.51 -9.13 -7.27
CA ILE A 201 9.50 -8.63 -8.22
C ILE A 201 9.68 -9.29 -9.60
N LYS A 202 10.92 -9.37 -10.12
CA LYS A 202 11.21 -10.02 -11.41
C LYS A 202 10.83 -11.50 -11.40
N SER A 203 11.20 -12.23 -10.35
CA SER A 203 10.86 -13.66 -10.22
C SER A 203 9.36 -13.89 -10.16
N LEU A 204 8.63 -13.13 -9.33
CA LEU A 204 7.17 -13.22 -9.23
C LEU A 204 6.49 -12.84 -10.54
N ARG A 205 6.98 -11.80 -11.23
CA ARG A 205 6.44 -11.39 -12.52
C ARG A 205 6.58 -12.49 -13.58
N ALA A 206 7.66 -13.27 -13.56
CA ALA A 206 7.82 -14.38 -14.48
C ALA A 206 6.74 -15.46 -14.32
N LEU A 207 6.13 -15.56 -13.13
CA LEU A 207 5.10 -16.56 -12.81
C LEU A 207 3.68 -16.11 -13.14
N CYS A 208 3.42 -14.81 -13.27
CA CYS A 208 2.08 -14.26 -13.46
C CYS A 208 1.94 -13.27 -14.63
N ALA A 209 3.05 -12.81 -15.20
CA ALA A 209 3.18 -11.74 -16.18
C ALA A 209 2.39 -10.46 -15.88
N GLN A 210 2.20 -10.15 -14.59
CA GLN A 210 1.59 -8.89 -14.17
C GLN A 210 2.39 -7.71 -14.74
N LYS A 211 1.73 -6.93 -15.60
CA LYS A 211 2.29 -5.73 -16.20
C LYS A 211 2.58 -4.69 -15.11
N PRO A 212 3.72 -3.99 -15.16
CA PRO A 212 4.01 -2.90 -14.23
C PRO A 212 3.12 -1.68 -14.52
N PHE A 213 3.06 -0.75 -13.57
CA PHE A 213 2.47 0.56 -13.82
C PHE A 213 3.34 1.36 -14.80
N PRO A 214 2.77 2.05 -15.81
CA PRO A 214 3.55 2.73 -16.87
C PRO A 214 4.62 3.70 -16.34
N ARG A 215 4.23 4.59 -15.44
CA ARG A 215 5.03 5.67 -14.83
C ARG A 215 5.30 5.37 -13.35
N GLY A 216 4.33 4.84 -12.60
CA GLY A 216 4.50 4.49 -11.18
C GLY A 216 5.72 3.60 -10.90
N GLN A 217 6.04 2.67 -11.82
CA GLN A 217 7.23 1.80 -11.70
C GLN A 217 8.55 2.58 -11.64
N LYS A 218 8.64 3.73 -12.32
CA LYS A 218 9.86 4.54 -12.37
C LYS A 218 10.15 5.21 -11.03
N ILE A 219 9.12 5.42 -10.21
CA ILE A 219 9.20 6.05 -8.89
C ILE A 219 8.97 5.06 -7.73
N GLY A 220 8.93 3.75 -8.01
CA GLY A 220 8.94 2.70 -6.99
C GLY A 220 7.59 2.03 -6.69
N MET A 221 6.54 2.31 -7.47
CA MET A 221 5.26 1.61 -7.37
C MET A 221 5.16 0.44 -8.34
N ASP A 222 4.77 -0.73 -7.85
CA ASP A 222 4.65 -1.94 -8.65
C ASP A 222 3.45 -2.77 -8.17
N PRO A 223 2.55 -3.23 -9.05
CA PRO A 223 1.34 -3.96 -8.64
C PRO A 223 1.66 -5.23 -7.83
N ILE A 224 2.76 -5.92 -8.15
CA ILE A 224 3.19 -7.11 -7.39
C ILE A 224 3.57 -6.72 -5.97
N ASN A 225 4.33 -5.63 -5.81
CA ASN A 225 4.75 -5.13 -4.50
C ASN A 225 3.57 -4.57 -3.70
N VAL A 226 2.63 -3.89 -4.37
CA VAL A 226 1.40 -3.37 -3.75
C VAL A 226 0.60 -4.52 -3.13
N LEU A 227 0.34 -5.59 -3.89
CA LEU A 227 -0.40 -6.74 -3.37
C LEU A 227 0.39 -7.52 -2.31
N ALA A 228 1.69 -7.75 -2.50
CA ALA A 228 2.51 -8.47 -1.52
C ALA A 228 2.49 -7.82 -0.14
N ARG A 229 2.41 -6.48 -0.09
CA ARG A 229 2.33 -5.71 1.16
C ARG A 229 0.90 -5.58 1.70
N PHE A 230 -0.11 -5.84 0.88
CA PHE A 230 -1.53 -5.74 1.25
C PHE A 230 -2.08 -7.05 1.83
N LEU A 231 -1.82 -8.19 1.18
CA LEU A 231 -2.39 -9.50 1.55
C LEU A 231 -2.17 -9.89 3.02
N PRO A 232 -0.99 -9.65 3.66
CA PRO A 232 -0.79 -10.00 5.06
C PRO A 232 -1.79 -9.33 6.03
N TYR A 233 -2.32 -8.16 5.67
CA TYR A 233 -3.24 -7.38 6.50
C TYR A 233 -4.72 -7.77 6.32
N PHE A 234 -5.09 -8.29 5.14
CA PHE A 234 -6.50 -8.44 4.75
C PHE A 234 -6.90 -9.85 4.26
N ASP A 235 -5.95 -10.78 4.12
CA ASP A 235 -6.17 -12.11 3.52
C ASP A 235 -5.58 -13.32 4.29
N TRP A 236 -4.68 -13.07 5.25
CA TRP A 236 -3.79 -14.10 5.81
C TRP A 236 -4.47 -15.17 6.70
N ASP A 237 -5.75 -15.04 7.06
CA ASP A 237 -6.42 -15.95 8.03
C ASP A 237 -7.95 -15.94 7.86
N THR A 238 -8.39 -15.85 6.62
CA THR A 238 -9.80 -16.06 6.28
C THR A 238 -10.06 -17.57 6.35
N PRO A 239 -10.93 -18.08 7.24
CA PRO A 239 -11.11 -19.52 7.48
C PRO A 239 -11.52 -20.34 6.25
N ALA A 240 -12.05 -19.69 5.21
CA ALA A 240 -12.24 -20.26 3.89
C ALA A 240 -11.99 -19.17 2.84
N ARG A 241 -10.81 -19.16 2.22
CA ARG A 241 -10.59 -18.35 1.01
C ARG A 241 -11.55 -18.85 -0.06
N PRO A 242 -12.30 -17.97 -0.74
CA PRO A 242 -13.17 -18.38 -1.82
C PRO A 242 -12.38 -19.14 -2.88
N GLU A 243 -12.91 -20.27 -3.34
CA GLU A 243 -12.28 -21.07 -4.40
C GLU A 243 -12.20 -20.26 -5.70
N GLN A 244 -13.25 -19.47 -5.99
CA GLN A 244 -13.26 -18.59 -7.14
C GLN A 244 -12.51 -17.30 -6.85
N ILE A 245 -11.55 -16.99 -7.72
CA ILE A 245 -10.66 -15.83 -7.60
C ILE A 245 -11.41 -14.49 -7.54
N HIS A 246 -12.48 -14.33 -8.33
CA HIS A 246 -13.29 -13.13 -8.38
C HIS A 246 -13.97 -12.87 -7.02
N ASP A 247 -14.44 -13.93 -6.37
CA ASP A 247 -15.07 -13.85 -5.05
C ASP A 247 -14.03 -13.52 -3.96
N ARG A 248 -12.81 -14.09 -4.07
CA ARG A 248 -11.68 -13.71 -3.20
C ARG A 248 -11.34 -12.24 -3.35
N ILE A 249 -11.28 -11.71 -4.57
CA ILE A 249 -11.01 -10.28 -4.81
C ILE A 249 -12.12 -9.41 -4.22
N LYS A 250 -13.40 -9.74 -4.45
CA LYS A 250 -14.53 -9.04 -3.84
C LYS A 250 -14.44 -9.06 -2.31
N GLN A 251 -14.06 -10.20 -1.73
CA GLN A 251 -13.83 -10.29 -0.29
C GLN A 251 -12.68 -9.38 0.18
N LEU A 252 -11.56 -9.33 -0.55
CA LEU A 252 -10.44 -8.43 -0.21
C LEU A 252 -10.84 -6.96 -0.23
N VAL A 253 -11.62 -6.54 -1.24
CA VAL A 253 -12.17 -5.19 -1.35
C VAL A 253 -13.09 -4.88 -0.16
N ASN A 254 -14.01 -5.80 0.16
CA ASN A 254 -14.91 -5.66 1.31
C ASN A 254 -14.15 -5.62 2.64
N ASN A 255 -13.13 -6.46 2.81
CA ASN A 255 -12.29 -6.51 3.99
C ASN A 255 -11.48 -5.22 4.20
N PHE A 256 -11.09 -4.55 3.12
CA PHE A 256 -10.42 -3.26 3.17
C PHE A 256 -11.37 -2.16 3.65
N PHE A 257 -12.61 -2.15 3.16
CA PHE A 257 -13.63 -1.15 3.53
C PHE A 257 -14.46 -1.50 4.78
N ALA A 258 -14.25 -2.67 5.38
CA ALA A 258 -15.01 -3.15 6.53
C ALA A 258 -14.97 -2.16 7.70
N SER A 259 -16.14 -1.76 8.20
CA SER A 259 -16.29 -0.74 9.26
C SER A 259 -16.24 -1.30 10.69
N CYS A 260 -15.91 -2.58 10.87
CA CYS A 260 -15.81 -3.21 12.17
C CYS A 260 -14.42 -3.84 12.36
N LEU A 261 -13.78 -3.51 13.50
CA LEU A 261 -12.61 -4.25 13.95
C LEU A 261 -13.07 -5.56 14.60
N PRO A 262 -12.28 -6.65 14.50
CA PRO A 262 -12.57 -7.89 15.23
C PRO A 262 -12.69 -7.62 16.74
N GLU A 263 -13.62 -8.31 17.42
CA GLU A 263 -13.98 -8.03 18.83
C GLU A 263 -12.83 -8.13 19.84
N GLN A 264 -11.71 -8.80 19.52
CA GLN A 264 -10.55 -8.84 20.40
C GLN A 264 -9.21 -8.59 19.68
N PRO A 265 -8.41 -7.62 20.17
CA PRO A 265 -7.01 -7.49 19.80
C PRO A 265 -6.22 -8.67 20.40
N TYR A 266 -6.00 -9.74 19.62
CA TYR A 266 -5.06 -10.79 20.03
C TYR A 266 -3.60 -10.31 19.83
N PRO A 267 -2.66 -10.64 20.74
CA PRO A 267 -1.28 -10.15 20.69
C PRO A 267 -0.52 -10.40 19.38
N ARG A 268 -0.86 -11.48 18.67
CA ARG A 268 -0.26 -11.84 17.38
C ARG A 268 -1.08 -11.38 16.16
N ARG A 269 -2.25 -10.76 16.37
CA ARG A 269 -3.22 -10.39 15.32
C ARG A 269 -3.55 -8.88 15.26
N PHE A 270 -2.89 -8.02 16.04
CA PHE A 270 -3.05 -6.55 16.05
C PHE A 270 -2.93 -5.86 14.67
N TYR A 271 -2.38 -6.56 13.70
CA TYR A 271 -2.11 -6.06 12.35
C TYR A 271 -3.35 -6.06 11.45
N LYS A 272 -4.35 -6.91 11.67
CA LYS A 272 -5.40 -7.15 10.66
C LYS A 272 -6.52 -6.13 10.72
N HIS A 273 -6.92 -5.65 9.54
CA HIS A 273 -7.99 -4.65 9.33
C HIS A 273 -7.81 -3.29 10.05
N SER A 274 -6.81 -3.16 10.92
CA SER A 274 -6.49 -1.94 11.67
C SER A 274 -5.77 -0.90 10.81
N GLY A 275 -5.49 0.29 11.38
CA GLY A 275 -4.71 1.35 10.76
C GLY A 275 -3.22 1.03 10.57
N MET A 276 -2.79 -0.20 10.89
CA MET A 276 -1.41 -0.62 10.73
C MET A 276 -0.99 -0.72 9.26
N TYR A 277 -1.91 -1.06 8.36
CA TYR A 277 -1.63 -1.03 6.91
C TYR A 277 -1.22 0.37 6.45
N GLU A 278 -1.92 1.40 6.94
CA GLU A 278 -1.60 2.79 6.63
C GLU A 278 -0.22 3.18 7.19
N TYR A 279 0.06 2.78 8.42
CA TYR A 279 1.34 3.07 9.07
C TYR A 279 2.54 2.35 8.43
N ASP A 280 2.39 1.07 8.07
CA ASP A 280 3.50 0.28 7.51
C ASP A 280 3.67 0.44 6.00
N VAL A 281 2.56 0.57 5.28
CA VAL A 281 2.55 0.55 3.81
C VAL A 281 2.34 1.93 3.23
N VAL A 282 1.24 2.58 3.60
CA VAL A 282 0.82 3.83 2.96
C VAL A 282 1.76 4.99 3.27
N THR A 283 2.29 5.05 4.50
CA THR A 283 3.24 6.09 4.91
C THR A 283 4.71 5.69 4.72
N SER A 284 5.01 4.69 3.89
CA SER A 284 6.38 4.17 3.72
C SER A 284 7.39 5.15 3.09
N HIS A 285 6.93 6.24 2.49
CA HIS A 285 7.78 7.37 2.06
C HIS A 285 8.22 8.27 3.22
N MET A 286 7.60 8.13 4.40
CA MET A 286 7.96 8.83 5.63
C MET A 286 9.03 8.07 6.41
N SER A 287 9.88 8.81 7.12
CA SER A 287 10.83 8.23 8.07
C SER A 287 10.23 8.14 9.47
N ARG A 288 10.44 6.99 10.13
CA ARG A 288 10.08 6.82 11.55
C ARG A 288 11.13 7.48 12.45
N ILE A 289 10.67 8.10 13.53
CA ILE A 289 11.55 8.77 14.50
C ILE A 289 12.10 7.73 15.47
N SER A 290 13.43 7.63 15.56
CA SER A 290 14.10 6.72 16.49
C SER A 290 13.69 7.02 17.94
N GLY A 291 13.35 5.99 18.70
CA GLY A 291 12.94 6.11 20.10
C GLY A 291 11.46 6.46 20.33
N ARG A 292 10.69 6.76 19.27
CA ARG A 292 9.23 6.95 19.36
C ARG A 292 8.53 5.70 18.83
N GLN A 293 8.07 4.85 19.74
CA GLN A 293 7.32 3.65 19.38
C GLN A 293 5.85 4.00 19.13
N VAL A 294 5.24 3.33 18.16
CA VAL A 294 3.79 3.33 17.97
C VAL A 294 3.25 2.10 18.68
N TYR A 295 2.32 2.33 19.60
CA TYR A 295 1.66 1.26 20.35
C TYR A 295 0.48 0.71 19.57
N SER A 296 0.17 -0.58 19.76
CA SER A 296 -0.90 -1.25 19.02
C SER A 296 -2.26 -0.59 19.20
N ASN A 297 -2.57 -0.05 20.38
CA ASN A 297 -3.79 0.69 20.65
C ASN A 297 -3.91 1.99 19.84
N GLN A 298 -2.80 2.64 19.47
CA GLN A 298 -2.81 3.87 18.66
C GLN A 298 -3.14 3.62 17.20
N VAL A 299 -2.91 2.39 16.72
CA VAL A 299 -3.21 1.97 15.34
C VAL A 299 -4.42 1.02 15.26
N TRP A 300 -5.05 0.71 16.40
CA TRP A 300 -6.28 -0.06 16.50
C TRP A 300 -7.51 0.83 16.31
N PHE A 301 -7.67 1.36 15.11
CA PHE A 301 -8.81 2.18 14.69
C PHE A 301 -9.19 1.84 13.25
N PHE A 302 -10.40 2.22 12.86
CA PHE A 302 -10.81 2.20 11.46
C PHE A 302 -10.39 3.52 10.80
N PRO A 303 -9.50 3.52 9.79
CA PRO A 303 -9.02 4.75 9.20
C PRO A 303 -10.14 5.51 8.48
N PRO A 304 -10.42 6.78 8.85
CA PRO A 304 -11.41 7.61 8.14
C PRO A 304 -11.11 7.72 6.65
N SER A 305 -9.83 7.71 6.27
CA SER A 305 -9.36 7.66 4.88
C SER A 305 -10.02 6.54 4.07
N ARG A 306 -10.21 5.34 4.61
CA ARG A 306 -10.85 4.23 3.87
C ARG A 306 -12.33 4.49 3.62
N HIS A 307 -13.03 5.04 4.61
CA HIS A 307 -14.45 5.41 4.49
C HIS A 307 -14.68 6.47 3.41
N TYR A 308 -13.88 7.53 3.43
CA TYR A 308 -14.03 8.60 2.45
C TYR A 308 -13.55 8.19 1.06
N PHE A 309 -12.53 7.34 0.97
CA PHE A 309 -12.16 6.72 -0.29
C PHE A 309 -13.30 5.87 -0.86
N HIS A 310 -13.96 5.06 -0.03
CA HIS A 310 -15.17 4.32 -0.45
C HIS A 310 -16.26 5.26 -0.96
N THR A 311 -16.50 6.38 -0.26
CA THR A 311 -17.49 7.39 -0.66
C THR A 311 -17.16 8.02 -2.01
N ILE A 312 -15.88 8.34 -2.27
CA ILE A 312 -15.42 8.75 -3.61
C ILE A 312 -15.77 7.66 -4.60
N LEU A 313 -15.34 6.42 -4.38
CA LEU A 313 -15.54 5.34 -5.35
C LEU A 313 -17.01 5.11 -5.69
N MET A 314 -17.90 5.17 -4.71
CA MET A 314 -19.35 5.06 -4.93
C MET A 314 -19.86 6.20 -5.82
N THR A 315 -19.45 7.44 -5.56
CA THR A 315 -19.82 8.61 -6.38
C THR A 315 -19.33 8.49 -7.82
N ILE A 316 -18.08 8.04 -8.00
CA ILE A 316 -17.50 7.84 -9.34
C ILE A 316 -18.19 6.68 -10.07
N ALA A 317 -18.51 5.61 -9.36
CA ALA A 317 -19.15 4.42 -9.90
C ALA A 317 -20.59 4.66 -10.40
N GLU A 318 -21.30 5.64 -9.83
CA GLU A 318 -22.64 6.04 -10.29
C GLU A 318 -22.59 6.71 -11.68
N THR A 319 -21.57 7.52 -11.94
CA THR A 319 -21.44 8.24 -13.22
C THR A 319 -20.69 7.43 -14.29
N GLN A 320 -19.86 6.46 -13.87
CA GLN A 320 -18.93 5.70 -14.73
C GLN A 320 -18.00 6.57 -15.59
N GLN A 321 -17.83 7.83 -15.21
CA GLN A 321 -16.97 8.78 -15.91
C GLN A 321 -15.57 8.81 -15.29
N TRP A 322 -14.60 9.25 -16.09
CA TRP A 322 -13.27 9.53 -15.61
C TRP A 322 -13.28 10.69 -14.63
N GLN A 323 -12.42 10.63 -13.61
CA GLN A 323 -12.38 11.63 -12.55
C GLN A 323 -10.95 12.00 -12.23
N ASN A 324 -10.65 13.29 -12.27
CA ASN A 324 -9.33 13.78 -11.87
C ASN A 324 -9.16 13.61 -10.36
N MET A 325 -8.06 12.98 -9.96
CA MET A 325 -7.84 12.66 -8.55
C MET A 325 -7.61 13.91 -7.69
N GLU A 326 -6.99 14.96 -8.21
CA GLU A 326 -6.82 16.21 -7.45
C GLU A 326 -8.15 16.94 -7.26
N GLU A 327 -9.03 16.93 -8.26
CA GLU A 327 -10.39 17.50 -8.16
C GLU A 327 -11.26 16.69 -7.19
N ALA A 328 -11.18 15.36 -7.21
CA ALA A 328 -11.86 14.49 -6.25
C ALA A 328 -11.41 14.77 -4.80
N LEU A 329 -10.11 14.94 -4.58
CA LEU A 329 -9.56 15.26 -3.25
C LEU A 329 -9.93 16.66 -2.79
N LEU A 330 -9.93 17.64 -3.70
CA LEU A 330 -10.40 18.99 -3.42
C LEU A 330 -11.88 18.99 -3.06
N SER A 331 -12.70 18.21 -3.75
CA SER A 331 -14.12 18.11 -3.44
C SER A 331 -14.40 17.53 -2.06
N LEU A 332 -13.66 16.48 -1.64
CA LEU A 332 -13.75 15.95 -0.28
C LEU A 332 -13.36 17.00 0.76
N GLU A 333 -12.27 17.72 0.48
CA GLU A 333 -11.83 18.81 1.33
C GLU A 333 -12.94 19.83 1.47
N MET A 334 -13.49 20.36 0.37
CA MET A 334 -14.56 21.36 0.42
C MET A 334 -15.81 20.89 1.17
N GLN A 335 -16.03 19.59 1.32
CA GLN A 335 -17.10 18.97 2.12
C GLN A 335 -16.74 18.74 3.59
N ASN A 336 -15.58 19.21 4.04
CA ASN A 336 -15.03 19.02 5.39
C ASN A 336 -14.88 17.55 5.79
N LEU A 337 -14.51 16.71 4.83
CA LEU A 337 -14.34 15.27 5.06
C LEU A 337 -12.86 14.95 5.33
N THR A 338 -12.55 14.51 6.55
CA THR A 338 -11.18 14.23 7.00
C THR A 338 -10.57 13.01 6.29
N THR A 339 -9.61 13.25 5.41
CA THR A 339 -8.95 12.17 4.66
C THR A 339 -7.75 11.53 5.35
N SER A 340 -7.47 11.88 6.61
CA SER A 340 -6.26 11.44 7.29
C SER A 340 -6.19 9.91 7.45
N PRO A 341 -5.06 9.28 7.07
CA PRO A 341 -4.85 7.85 7.25
C PRO A 341 -4.53 7.45 8.69
N LEU A 342 -4.09 8.37 9.53
CA LEU A 342 -3.56 8.10 10.88
C LEU A 342 -4.03 9.18 11.87
N PRO A 343 -4.23 8.84 13.16
CA PRO A 343 -4.51 9.85 14.17
C PRO A 343 -3.29 10.73 14.43
N GLU A 344 -3.53 11.96 14.92
CA GLU A 344 -2.48 12.94 15.26
C GLU A 344 -1.42 12.37 16.21
N SER A 345 -1.82 11.54 17.16
CA SER A 345 -0.91 10.89 18.11
C SER A 345 0.14 9.97 17.45
N VAL A 346 -0.11 9.51 16.22
CA VAL A 346 0.84 8.72 15.43
C VAL A 346 1.69 9.62 14.53
N TRP A 347 1.20 10.79 14.10
CA TRP A 347 1.96 11.74 13.27
C TRP A 347 3.27 12.17 13.94
N GLU A 348 3.25 12.30 15.27
CA GLU A 348 4.42 12.63 16.08
C GLU A 348 5.55 11.58 16.02
N THR A 349 5.30 10.40 15.45
CA THR A 349 6.30 9.35 15.25
C THR A 349 6.91 9.37 13.84
N LEU A 350 6.38 10.23 12.96
CA LEU A 350 6.75 10.34 11.56
C LEU A 350 7.43 11.68 11.26
N ARG A 351 8.36 11.64 10.30
CA ARG A 351 8.98 12.83 9.71
C ARG A 351 9.33 12.56 8.26
N TYR A 352 9.29 13.58 7.43
CA TYR A 352 9.66 13.51 6.02
C TYR A 352 11.03 14.12 5.81
N ARG A 353 11.94 13.40 5.12
CA ARG A 353 13.31 13.88 4.91
C ARG A 353 13.35 14.82 3.70
N ALA A 354 13.39 16.12 3.93
CA ALA A 354 13.46 17.15 2.91
C ALA A 354 14.07 18.44 3.49
N GLU A 355 14.76 19.21 2.63
CA GLU A 355 15.25 20.56 2.97
C GLU A 355 14.14 21.59 2.80
N ALA A 356 13.34 21.41 1.75
CA ALA A 356 12.18 22.24 1.45
C ALA A 356 11.15 21.47 0.63
N ILE A 357 9.92 21.97 0.64
CA ILE A 357 8.81 21.49 -0.18
C ILE A 357 8.06 22.67 -0.78
N SER A 358 7.66 22.54 -2.04
CA SER A 358 6.87 23.55 -2.74
C SER A 358 5.38 23.19 -2.66
N ILE A 359 4.55 24.05 -2.06
CA ILE A 359 3.09 23.87 -1.95
C ILE A 359 2.42 25.10 -2.58
N GLU A 360 1.55 24.89 -3.57
CA GLU A 360 0.82 25.99 -4.24
C GLU A 360 1.73 27.17 -4.65
N LYS A 361 2.88 26.86 -5.26
CA LYS A 361 3.93 27.82 -5.68
C LYS A 361 4.71 28.50 -4.54
N HIS A 362 4.51 28.09 -3.29
CA HIS A 362 5.27 28.57 -2.13
C HIS A 362 6.36 27.58 -1.75
N HIS A 363 7.58 28.08 -1.62
CA HIS A 363 8.72 27.28 -1.21
C HIS A 363 8.88 27.33 0.30
N LEU A 364 8.57 26.23 0.98
CA LEU A 364 8.60 26.13 2.44
C LEU A 364 9.83 25.33 2.87
N SER A 365 10.74 25.98 3.59
CA SER A 365 11.98 25.35 4.09
C SER A 365 11.86 24.98 5.57
N THR A 366 12.56 23.92 5.98
CA THR A 366 12.68 23.55 7.40
C THR A 366 13.38 24.65 8.19
N SER A 367 12.95 24.92 9.44
CA SER A 367 13.66 25.87 10.30
C SER A 367 15.12 25.43 10.50
N ARG A 368 16.03 26.40 10.67
CA ARG A 368 17.50 26.15 10.77
C ARG A 368 17.88 25.13 11.86
N TYR A 369 17.06 24.97 12.89
CA TYR A 369 17.31 24.08 14.03
C TYR A 369 17.01 22.59 13.75
N TYR A 370 16.12 22.30 12.78
CA TYR A 370 15.73 20.94 12.37
C TYR A 370 16.01 20.71 10.88
N ALA A 371 17.11 21.27 10.38
CA ALA A 371 17.47 21.22 8.97
C ALA A 371 17.39 19.79 8.41
N GLY A 372 16.58 19.60 7.37
CA GLY A 372 16.48 18.35 6.62
C GLY A 372 15.31 17.43 6.99
N TYR A 373 14.41 17.83 7.89
CA TYR A 373 13.15 17.12 8.14
C TYR A 373 11.92 18.04 8.24
N ILE A 374 10.82 17.63 7.60
CA ILE A 374 9.49 18.25 7.68
C ILE A 374 8.57 17.33 8.47
N TYR A 375 7.80 17.85 9.41
CA TYR A 375 6.84 17.08 10.19
C TYR A 375 5.46 17.16 9.52
N PRO A 376 4.66 16.08 9.50
CA PRO A 376 3.35 16.06 8.87
C PRO A 376 2.29 16.72 9.76
N GLN A 377 2.45 18.01 10.01
CA GLN A 377 1.52 18.84 10.77
C GLN A 377 0.91 19.90 9.84
N GLU A 378 -0.30 20.35 10.16
CA GLU A 378 -0.99 21.43 9.45
C GLU A 378 -1.04 21.20 7.93
N ILE A 379 -0.69 22.19 7.10
CA ILE A 379 -0.67 22.07 5.64
C ILE A 379 0.22 20.92 5.13
N PHE A 380 1.24 20.52 5.88
CA PHE A 380 2.11 19.41 5.49
C PHE A 380 1.42 18.06 5.65
N SER A 381 0.48 17.88 6.57
CA SER A 381 -0.22 16.59 6.71
C SER A 381 -1.00 16.27 5.43
N ARG A 382 -1.62 17.27 4.80
CA ARG A 382 -2.35 17.14 3.54
C ARG A 382 -1.46 16.61 2.41
N VAL A 383 -0.28 17.22 2.26
CA VAL A 383 0.65 16.91 1.17
C VAL A 383 1.43 15.62 1.44
N LEU A 384 1.79 15.35 2.70
CA LEU A 384 2.66 14.24 3.07
C LEU A 384 1.89 12.96 3.47
N LEU A 385 0.63 13.05 3.89
CA LEU A 385 -0.16 11.90 4.36
C LEU A 385 -1.40 11.69 3.50
N ASP A 386 -2.31 12.66 3.46
CA ASP A 386 -3.65 12.49 2.89
C ASP A 386 -3.63 12.22 1.38
N LYS A 387 -2.95 13.09 0.60
CA LYS A 387 -2.86 12.91 -0.86
C LYS A 387 -2.14 11.62 -1.24
N PRO A 388 -0.93 11.30 -0.68
CA PRO A 388 -0.29 10.02 -0.92
C PRO A 388 -1.15 8.82 -0.52
N CYS A 389 -1.92 8.93 0.57
CA CYS A 389 -2.80 7.86 1.02
C CYS A 389 -3.86 7.52 -0.02
N MET A 390 -4.60 8.53 -0.48
CA MET A 390 -5.69 8.31 -1.43
C MET A 390 -5.17 7.79 -2.77
N LYS A 391 -4.01 8.28 -3.24
CA LYS A 391 -3.36 7.78 -4.45
C LYS A 391 -2.83 6.34 -4.27
N SER A 392 -2.32 5.99 -3.09
CA SER A 392 -1.91 4.62 -2.77
C SER A 392 -3.08 3.65 -2.83
N TYR A 393 -4.24 4.04 -2.29
CA TYR A 393 -5.47 3.25 -2.40
C TYR A 393 -5.93 3.08 -3.86
N CYS A 394 -5.74 4.11 -4.70
CA CYS A 394 -6.01 3.99 -6.13
C CYS A 394 -5.15 2.90 -6.79
N TYR A 395 -3.84 2.86 -6.52
CA TYR A 395 -2.98 1.78 -7.03
C TYR A 395 -3.40 0.39 -6.54
N LEU A 396 -3.79 0.27 -5.27
CA LEU A 396 -4.29 -0.98 -4.72
C LEU A 396 -5.55 -1.43 -5.46
N MET A 397 -6.56 -0.57 -5.58
CA MET A 397 -7.83 -0.89 -6.23
C MET A 397 -7.65 -1.13 -7.73
N ALA A 398 -6.74 -0.39 -8.38
CA ALA A 398 -6.36 -0.65 -9.76
C ALA A 398 -5.74 -2.05 -9.90
N THR A 399 -4.84 -2.44 -9.00
CA THR A 399 -4.22 -3.77 -9.03
C THR A 399 -5.24 -4.89 -8.86
N LEU A 400 -6.26 -4.69 -8.02
CA LEU A 400 -7.37 -5.63 -7.83
C LEU A 400 -8.38 -5.63 -8.99
N GLY A 401 -8.21 -4.76 -10.00
CA GLY A 401 -9.12 -4.64 -11.15
C GLY A 401 -10.41 -3.86 -10.86
N VAL A 402 -10.52 -3.22 -9.70
CA VAL A 402 -11.66 -2.39 -9.29
C VAL A 402 -11.65 -1.02 -9.99
N LEU A 403 -10.44 -0.50 -10.25
CA LEU A 403 -10.25 0.77 -10.94
C LEU A 403 -9.46 0.59 -12.23
N GLU A 404 -9.74 1.49 -13.16
CA GLU A 404 -8.80 1.90 -14.18
C GLU A 404 -8.15 3.21 -13.74
N ILE A 405 -6.89 3.39 -14.10
CA ILE A 405 -6.12 4.57 -13.77
C ILE A 405 -5.42 5.13 -15.00
N THR A 406 -5.19 6.44 -14.97
CA THR A 406 -4.18 7.09 -15.81
C THR A 406 -3.08 7.65 -14.95
N GLU A 407 -1.89 7.72 -15.53
CA GLU A 407 -0.73 8.31 -14.86
C GLU A 407 -0.19 9.49 -15.65
N LYS A 408 0.30 10.50 -14.93
CA LYS A 408 1.09 11.60 -15.47
C LYS A 408 2.49 11.60 -14.90
N GLU A 409 3.40 12.37 -15.49
CA GLU A 409 4.69 12.61 -14.87
C GLU A 409 4.44 13.37 -13.56
N PRO A 410 5.00 12.91 -12.43
CA PRO A 410 4.73 13.54 -11.14
C PRO A 410 5.42 14.90 -11.05
N ASP A 411 4.77 15.83 -10.36
CA ASP A 411 5.42 17.07 -9.96
C ASP A 411 6.59 16.75 -9.02
N LEU A 412 7.62 17.60 -9.03
CA LEU A 412 8.83 17.41 -8.22
C LEU A 412 8.99 18.52 -7.16
N PRO A 413 8.03 18.68 -6.23
CA PRO A 413 8.00 19.81 -5.31
C PRO A 413 9.05 19.73 -4.20
N VAL A 414 9.63 18.56 -3.96
CA VAL A 414 10.53 18.31 -2.82
C VAL A 414 11.97 18.56 -3.21
N GLN A 415 12.69 19.34 -2.40
CA GLN A 415 14.13 19.49 -2.48
C GLN A 415 14.82 18.65 -1.41
N ARG A 416 15.75 17.78 -1.84
CA ARG A 416 16.56 16.95 -0.95
C ARG A 416 17.94 16.71 -1.57
N GLN A 417 19.01 17.11 -0.87
CA GLN A 417 20.39 16.94 -1.34
C GLN A 417 20.59 17.49 -2.77
N SER A 418 20.09 18.71 -3.02
CA SER A 418 20.13 19.35 -4.35
C SER A 418 19.37 18.60 -5.48
N LYS A 419 18.52 17.63 -5.15
CA LYS A 419 17.64 16.94 -6.11
C LYS A 419 16.19 17.32 -5.90
N HIS A 420 15.48 17.45 -7.01
CA HIS A 420 14.02 17.59 -7.03
C HIS A 420 13.38 16.21 -7.12
N LEU A 421 12.41 15.95 -6.24
CA LEU A 421 11.78 14.64 -6.08
C LEU A 421 10.26 14.79 -5.96
N PRO A 422 9.49 13.76 -6.35
CA PRO A 422 8.10 13.67 -5.94
C PRO A 422 8.00 13.51 -4.42
N VAL A 423 6.84 13.83 -3.85
CA VAL A 423 6.54 13.63 -2.43
C VAL A 423 6.52 12.14 -2.10
N SER A 424 5.81 11.36 -2.91
CA SER A 424 5.60 9.94 -2.71
C SER A 424 5.73 9.15 -4.02
N PRO A 425 5.99 7.83 -3.96
CA PRO A 425 5.88 6.94 -5.11
C PRO A 425 4.49 6.94 -5.77
N CYS A 426 3.46 7.46 -5.10
CA CYS A 426 2.09 7.44 -5.60
C CYS A 426 1.72 8.66 -6.44
N ASP A 427 2.61 9.65 -6.57
CA ASP A 427 2.26 10.97 -7.13
C ASP A 427 1.94 10.96 -8.63
N ALA A 428 2.25 9.87 -9.34
CA ALA A 428 1.95 9.73 -10.76
C ALA A 428 0.45 9.54 -11.07
N ILE A 429 -0.41 9.18 -10.10
CA ILE A 429 -1.86 9.05 -10.34
C ILE A 429 -2.45 10.39 -10.80
N ASN A 430 -3.15 10.35 -11.92
CA ASN A 430 -3.82 11.50 -12.52
C ASN A 430 -5.34 11.41 -12.40
N ALA A 431 -5.93 10.39 -13.02
CA ALA A 431 -7.38 10.20 -13.05
C ALA A 431 -7.75 8.73 -12.86
N ILE A 432 -8.96 8.49 -12.37
CA ILE A 432 -9.49 7.16 -12.06
C ILE A 432 -10.89 6.98 -12.66
N ARG A 433 -11.26 5.71 -12.89
CA ARG A 433 -12.61 5.28 -13.26
C ARG A 433 -12.90 3.94 -12.60
N VAL A 434 -14.13 3.72 -12.15
CA VAL A 434 -14.55 2.42 -11.60
C VAL A 434 -14.96 1.48 -12.73
N THR A 435 -14.38 0.27 -12.76
CA THR A 435 -14.68 -0.77 -13.76
C THR A 435 -16.03 -1.42 -13.50
N ASP A 436 -16.57 -2.16 -14.46
CA ASP A 436 -17.80 -2.95 -14.22
C ASP A 436 -17.56 -4.04 -13.17
N PHE A 437 -16.35 -4.62 -13.15
CA PHE A 437 -15.94 -5.53 -12.07
C PHE A 437 -15.89 -4.82 -10.70
N GLY A 438 -15.35 -3.60 -10.66
CA GLY A 438 -15.31 -2.76 -9.46
C GLY A 438 -16.68 -2.45 -8.91
N ARG A 439 -17.66 -2.13 -9.77
CA ARG A 439 -19.07 -1.93 -9.36
C ARG A 439 -19.67 -3.16 -8.69
N TRP A 440 -19.37 -4.35 -9.20
CA TRP A 440 -19.80 -5.60 -8.58
C TRP A 440 -19.10 -5.85 -7.24
N CYS A 441 -17.80 -5.55 -7.13
CA CYS A 441 -17.05 -5.65 -5.88
C CYS A 441 -17.63 -4.70 -4.81
N LEU A 442 -18.00 -3.47 -5.19
CA LEU A 442 -18.60 -2.44 -4.33
C LEU A 442 -20.09 -2.68 -4.03
N GLY A 443 -20.71 -3.74 -4.60
CA GLY A 443 -22.11 -4.09 -4.35
C GLY A 443 -23.13 -3.23 -5.09
N LEU A 444 -22.71 -2.43 -6.07
CA LEU A 444 -23.59 -1.62 -6.93
C LEU A 444 -24.31 -2.46 -7.99
N THR A 445 -23.75 -3.60 -8.34
CA THR A 445 -24.39 -4.59 -9.21
C THR A 445 -24.43 -5.96 -8.51
N GLN A 446 -25.52 -6.70 -8.73
CA GLN A 446 -25.69 -8.03 -8.15
C GLN A 446 -24.95 -9.10 -8.95
N GLU A 447 -25.00 -8.98 -10.28
CA GLU A 447 -24.40 -9.94 -11.20
C GLU A 447 -22.93 -9.59 -11.47
N ARG A 448 -22.08 -10.63 -11.44
CA ARG A 448 -20.68 -10.52 -11.80
C ARG A 448 -20.56 -10.29 -13.31
N PRO A 449 -19.79 -9.30 -13.78
CA PRO A 449 -19.59 -9.11 -15.21
C PRO A 449 -18.91 -10.32 -15.85
N ALA A 450 -19.23 -10.59 -17.11
CA ALA A 450 -18.66 -11.71 -17.84
C ALA A 450 -17.16 -11.46 -18.09
N THR A 451 -16.31 -12.35 -17.58
CA THR A 451 -14.88 -12.32 -17.90
C THR A 451 -14.69 -12.73 -19.35
N ARG A 452 -13.88 -11.98 -20.10
CA ARG A 452 -13.56 -12.30 -21.50
C ARG A 452 -12.96 -13.70 -21.56
N LYS A 453 -13.63 -14.63 -22.25
CA LYS A 453 -13.10 -15.98 -22.46
C LYS A 453 -11.83 -15.89 -23.30
N ILE A 454 -10.75 -16.44 -22.77
CA ILE A 454 -9.50 -16.60 -23.50
C ILE A 454 -9.69 -17.77 -24.45
N VAL A 455 -9.58 -17.52 -25.76
CA VAL A 455 -9.60 -18.57 -26.78
C VAL A 455 -8.18 -19.08 -26.96
N PHE A 456 -7.97 -20.37 -26.67
CA PHE A 456 -6.71 -21.05 -26.91
C PHE A 456 -6.98 -22.50 -27.32
N GLU A 457 -5.99 -23.11 -27.96
CA GLU A 457 -5.94 -24.53 -28.30
C GLU A 457 -4.52 -25.01 -27.94
N ALA A 458 -4.40 -25.90 -26.96
CA ALA A 458 -3.15 -26.59 -26.67
C ALA A 458 -3.24 -27.99 -27.30
N LEU A 459 -2.28 -28.33 -28.16
CA LEU A 459 -2.23 -29.61 -28.86
C LEU A 459 -0.94 -30.33 -28.49
N ALA A 460 -1.06 -31.42 -27.76
CA ALA A 460 0.00 -32.39 -27.63
C ALA A 460 0.08 -33.20 -28.94
N ASP A 461 1.26 -33.25 -29.55
CA ASP A 461 1.48 -33.98 -30.80
C ASP A 461 1.32 -35.49 -30.55
N LYS A 462 0.73 -36.19 -31.53
CA LYS A 462 0.38 -37.62 -31.42
C LYS A 462 1.55 -38.55 -31.63
N ASP A 463 2.62 -38.08 -32.26
CA ASP A 463 3.77 -38.89 -32.65
C ASP A 463 5.07 -38.40 -31.98
N LEU A 464 5.16 -37.10 -31.68
CA LEU A 464 6.33 -36.46 -31.10
C LEU A 464 6.04 -35.88 -29.71
N LEU A 465 7.09 -35.70 -28.89
CA LEU A 465 7.00 -34.95 -27.63
C LEU A 465 7.02 -33.44 -27.89
N LEU A 466 6.05 -32.98 -28.68
CA LEU A 466 5.86 -31.58 -29.03
C LEU A 466 4.51 -31.09 -28.52
N VAL A 467 4.47 -29.86 -28.03
CA VAL A 467 3.22 -29.16 -27.71
C VAL A 467 3.12 -27.90 -28.57
N THR A 468 1.98 -27.71 -29.24
CA THR A 468 1.65 -26.48 -29.95
C THR A 468 0.56 -25.74 -29.18
N LEU A 469 0.81 -24.48 -28.82
CA LEU A 469 -0.16 -23.62 -28.14
C LEU A 469 -0.64 -22.53 -29.12
N LYS A 470 -1.83 -22.67 -29.68
CA LYS A 470 -2.46 -21.62 -30.49
C LYS A 470 -3.33 -20.72 -29.61
N GLY A 471 -3.31 -19.42 -29.88
CA GLY A 471 -4.08 -18.42 -29.14
C GLY A 471 -3.34 -17.88 -27.91
N THR A 472 -4.07 -17.21 -27.02
CA THR A 472 -3.48 -16.33 -26.00
C THR A 472 -3.73 -16.82 -24.58
N SER A 473 -3.21 -17.98 -24.17
CA SER A 473 -3.19 -18.39 -22.75
C SER A 473 -1.81 -18.21 -22.14
N LEU A 474 -1.69 -17.25 -21.22
CA LEU A 474 -0.51 -16.98 -20.44
C LEU A 474 -0.14 -18.13 -19.49
N GLU A 475 -1.11 -18.71 -18.78
CA GLU A 475 -0.89 -19.79 -17.82
C GLU A 475 -0.22 -20.99 -18.51
N ARG A 476 -0.74 -21.39 -19.68
CA ARG A 476 -0.18 -22.47 -20.49
C ARG A 476 1.19 -22.11 -21.03
N ARG A 477 1.37 -20.88 -21.48
CA ARG A 477 2.67 -20.40 -22.00
C ARG A 477 3.75 -20.45 -20.92
N ILE A 478 3.46 -19.94 -19.72
CA ILE A 478 4.37 -19.98 -18.57
C ILE A 478 4.67 -21.43 -18.17
N PHE A 479 3.66 -22.31 -18.14
CA PHE A 479 3.87 -23.72 -17.85
C PHE A 479 4.78 -24.40 -18.89
N LEU A 480 4.53 -24.18 -20.19
CA LEU A 480 5.33 -24.75 -21.27
C LEU A 480 6.76 -24.18 -21.32
N ASP A 481 6.94 -22.89 -21.03
CA ASP A 481 8.26 -22.27 -20.87
C ASP A 481 9.04 -22.89 -19.68
N ASP A 482 8.34 -23.49 -18.70
CA ASP A 482 8.95 -24.12 -17.52
C ASP A 482 9.31 -25.60 -17.71
N ILE A 483 8.60 -26.32 -18.58
CA ILE A 483 8.78 -27.76 -18.81
C ILE A 483 9.37 -28.11 -20.18
N GLY A 484 9.52 -27.13 -21.06
CA GLY A 484 9.85 -27.35 -22.47
C GLY A 484 10.92 -26.43 -23.04
N GLU A 485 11.54 -26.89 -24.12
CA GLU A 485 12.45 -26.14 -24.96
C GLU A 485 11.67 -25.46 -26.09
N LYS A 486 11.75 -24.15 -26.19
CA LYS A 486 11.00 -23.38 -27.18
C LYS A 486 11.59 -23.58 -28.59
N LEU A 487 10.77 -24.04 -29.54
CA LEU A 487 11.16 -24.25 -30.96
C LEU A 487 10.64 -23.16 -31.90
N GLY A 488 9.73 -22.31 -31.44
CA GLY A 488 9.12 -21.20 -32.18
C GLY A 488 8.22 -20.38 -31.26
N GLU A 489 7.39 -19.47 -31.80
CA GLU A 489 6.51 -18.63 -30.94
C GLU A 489 5.51 -19.45 -30.13
N ASP A 490 4.96 -20.50 -30.75
CA ASP A 490 3.83 -21.29 -30.24
C ASP A 490 4.16 -22.80 -30.13
N ARG A 491 5.42 -23.21 -30.30
CA ARG A 491 5.83 -24.63 -30.30
C ARG A 491 6.92 -24.92 -29.28
N TYR A 492 6.73 -26.00 -28.55
CA TYR A 492 7.59 -26.45 -27.47
C TYR A 492 7.97 -27.92 -27.66
N ARG A 493 9.24 -28.23 -27.46
CA ARG A 493 9.75 -29.60 -27.37
C ARG A 493 9.91 -29.97 -25.91
N ILE A 494 9.33 -31.10 -25.52
CA ILE A 494 9.48 -31.63 -24.18
C ILE A 494 10.53 -32.75 -24.23
N THR A 495 11.57 -32.61 -23.41
CA THR A 495 12.60 -33.62 -23.22
C THR A 495 12.60 -34.08 -21.75
N PRO A 496 13.17 -35.25 -21.42
CA PRO A 496 13.29 -35.65 -20.01
C PRO A 496 13.98 -34.58 -19.16
N GLY A 497 15.05 -33.97 -19.69
CA GLY A 497 15.81 -32.92 -19.02
C GLY A 497 15.01 -31.63 -18.85
N SER A 498 14.28 -31.17 -19.88
CA SER A 498 13.45 -29.96 -19.76
C SER A 498 12.30 -30.16 -18.77
N PHE A 499 11.69 -31.35 -18.77
CA PHE A 499 10.53 -31.63 -17.93
C PHE A 499 10.88 -31.75 -16.45
N ILE A 500 12.04 -32.31 -16.09
CA ILE A 500 12.48 -32.47 -14.69
C ILE A 500 13.42 -31.36 -14.21
N GLY A 501 13.81 -30.42 -15.08
CA GLY A 501 14.96 -29.53 -14.84
C GLY A 501 14.91 -28.67 -13.56
N LYS A 502 13.70 -28.43 -13.01
CA LYS A 502 13.52 -27.72 -11.73
C LYS A 502 12.82 -28.57 -10.65
N CYS A 503 12.68 -29.87 -10.88
CA CYS A 503 12.17 -30.81 -9.89
C CYS A 503 13.29 -31.21 -8.93
N THR A 504 12.99 -31.21 -7.64
CA THR A 504 13.86 -31.67 -6.55
C THR A 504 13.38 -32.98 -5.94
N SER A 505 12.12 -33.36 -6.19
CA SER A 505 11.50 -34.57 -5.66
C SER A 505 10.64 -35.30 -6.71
N THR A 506 10.36 -36.58 -6.47
CA THR A 506 9.38 -37.33 -7.28
C THR A 506 7.97 -36.73 -7.17
N THR A 507 7.63 -36.08 -6.06
CA THR A 507 6.35 -35.40 -5.89
C THR A 507 6.22 -34.25 -6.90
N ASP A 508 7.28 -33.46 -7.09
CA ASP A 508 7.31 -32.35 -8.07
C ASP A 508 7.04 -32.85 -9.49
N ILE A 509 7.58 -34.03 -9.84
CA ILE A 509 7.35 -34.67 -11.15
C ILE A 509 5.88 -35.05 -11.31
N ARG A 510 5.26 -35.67 -10.29
CA ARG A 510 3.83 -36.03 -10.31
C ARG A 510 2.92 -34.82 -10.43
N GLU A 511 3.25 -33.73 -9.72
CA GLU A 511 2.50 -32.47 -9.81
C GLU A 511 2.61 -31.85 -11.22
N ARG A 512 3.79 -31.87 -11.85
CA ARG A 512 3.95 -31.42 -13.24
C ARG A 512 3.15 -32.26 -14.22
N ILE A 513 3.14 -33.59 -14.05
CA ILE A 513 2.33 -34.50 -14.87
C ILE A 513 0.83 -34.17 -14.71
N THR A 514 0.37 -33.99 -13.47
CA THR A 514 -1.02 -33.61 -13.18
C THR A 514 -1.38 -32.29 -13.88
N ARG A 515 -0.52 -31.28 -13.77
CA ARG A 515 -0.72 -29.99 -14.46
C ARG A 515 -0.68 -30.12 -15.98
N PHE A 516 0.08 -31.07 -16.53
CA PHE A 516 0.07 -31.33 -17.97
C PHE A 516 -1.30 -31.82 -18.42
N TYR A 517 -1.91 -32.76 -17.70
CA TYR A 517 -3.28 -33.22 -17.98
C TYR A 517 -4.29 -32.08 -17.87
N ASP A 518 -4.19 -31.26 -16.83
CA ASP A 518 -5.15 -30.17 -16.59
C ASP A 518 -5.03 -29.02 -17.62
N LEU A 519 -3.80 -28.68 -18.03
CA LEU A 519 -3.53 -27.49 -18.82
C LEU A 519 -3.36 -27.77 -20.31
N ILE A 520 -2.77 -28.91 -20.68
CA ILE A 520 -2.36 -29.17 -22.07
C ILE A 520 -3.33 -30.14 -22.73
N ASP A 521 -3.39 -31.36 -22.23
CA ASP A 521 -4.20 -32.42 -22.83
C ASP A 521 -4.64 -33.42 -21.74
N PRO A 522 -5.94 -33.49 -21.40
CA PRO A 522 -6.43 -34.40 -20.37
C PRO A 522 -6.37 -35.88 -20.78
N GLU A 523 -6.29 -36.18 -22.08
CA GLU A 523 -6.20 -37.53 -22.63
C GLU A 523 -5.09 -37.60 -23.70
N PRO A 524 -3.81 -37.43 -23.32
CA PRO A 524 -2.71 -37.38 -24.27
C PRO A 524 -2.47 -38.76 -24.89
N ALA A 525 -1.84 -38.78 -26.07
CA ALA A 525 -1.55 -40.02 -26.78
C ALA A 525 -0.61 -40.96 -25.97
N PRO A 526 -0.66 -42.29 -26.20
CA PRO A 526 0.03 -43.29 -25.37
C PRO A 526 1.55 -43.10 -25.21
N HIS A 527 2.23 -42.45 -26.15
CA HIS A 527 3.66 -42.17 -26.02
C HIS A 527 3.97 -41.12 -24.94
N TRP A 528 3.04 -40.20 -24.64
CA TRP A 528 3.16 -39.26 -23.52
C TRP A 528 3.01 -39.98 -22.18
N GLU A 529 2.05 -40.90 -22.05
CA GLU A 529 1.90 -41.73 -20.86
C GLU A 529 3.17 -42.55 -20.61
N ALA A 530 3.68 -43.21 -21.65
CA ALA A 530 4.95 -43.95 -21.56
C ALA A 530 6.14 -43.06 -21.18
N PHE A 531 6.18 -41.82 -21.68
CA PHE A 531 7.18 -40.83 -21.28
C PHE A 531 7.06 -40.45 -19.79
N PHE A 532 5.85 -40.23 -19.27
CA PHE A 532 5.62 -39.92 -17.87
C PHE A 532 5.96 -41.09 -16.94
N ASP A 533 5.60 -42.31 -17.31
CA ASP A 533 5.95 -43.52 -16.56
C ASP A 533 7.47 -43.75 -16.53
N ASP A 534 8.15 -43.54 -17.66
CA ASP A 534 9.60 -43.61 -17.74
C ASP A 534 10.27 -42.57 -16.81
N LEU A 535 9.78 -41.33 -16.78
CA LEU A 535 10.27 -40.31 -15.84
C LEU A 535 10.10 -40.71 -14.38
N LEU A 536 8.91 -41.21 -14.00
CA LEU A 536 8.64 -41.64 -12.64
C LEU A 536 9.50 -42.83 -12.25
N SER A 537 9.68 -43.81 -13.14
CA SER A 537 10.53 -44.98 -12.88
C SER A 537 12.00 -44.57 -12.67
N ARG A 538 12.51 -43.63 -13.47
CA ARG A 538 13.89 -43.11 -13.35
C ARG A 538 14.08 -42.27 -12.10
N SER A 539 13.05 -41.57 -11.63
CA SER A 539 13.14 -40.76 -10.41
C SER A 539 13.47 -41.59 -9.16
N HIS A 540 13.11 -42.88 -9.16
CA HIS A 540 13.41 -43.81 -8.09
C HIS A 540 14.77 -44.51 -8.22
N ALA A 541 15.49 -44.35 -9.34
CA ALA A 541 16.75 -45.06 -9.59
C ALA A 541 17.86 -44.73 -8.57
N PHE A 542 17.80 -43.54 -7.97
CA PHE A 542 18.75 -43.07 -6.95
C PHE A 542 18.08 -42.75 -5.60
N SER A 543 16.87 -43.25 -5.34
CA SER A 543 16.14 -42.91 -4.11
C SER A 543 16.72 -43.52 -2.83
N SER A 544 17.54 -44.56 -2.95
CA SER A 544 18.27 -45.14 -1.82
C SER A 544 19.69 -44.60 -1.77
N TYR A 545 19.96 -43.68 -0.85
CA TYR A 545 21.31 -43.22 -0.56
C TYR A 545 21.57 -43.21 0.94
N THR A 546 22.84 -43.34 1.30
CA THR A 546 23.31 -43.23 2.69
C THR A 546 24.22 -42.02 2.76
N GLU A 547 23.86 -41.03 3.59
CA GLU A 547 24.76 -39.91 3.87
C GLU A 547 26.04 -40.43 4.55
N GLY A 548 27.19 -39.92 4.13
CA GLY A 548 28.49 -40.31 4.67
C GLY A 548 29.51 -39.19 4.60
N ILE A 549 30.59 -39.34 5.38
CA ILE A 549 31.73 -38.45 5.38
C ILE A 549 32.87 -39.11 4.61
N LEU A 550 33.48 -38.35 3.70
CA LEU A 550 34.65 -38.79 2.95
C LEU A 550 35.93 -38.33 3.65
N PHE A 551 36.70 -39.27 4.17
CA PHE A 551 38.01 -39.03 4.77
C PHE A 551 39.10 -39.21 3.71
N SER A 552 40.03 -38.26 3.63
CA SER A 552 41.26 -38.44 2.85
C SER A 552 42.28 -39.17 3.69
N LEU A 553 42.83 -40.28 3.20
CA LEU A 553 43.87 -40.99 3.93
C LEU A 553 45.22 -40.30 3.71
N PRO A 554 45.99 -40.08 4.79
CA PRO A 554 47.39 -39.72 4.66
C PRO A 554 48.18 -40.89 4.02
N ASP A 555 49.35 -40.58 3.47
CA ASP A 555 50.29 -41.58 2.96
C ASP A 555 51.02 -42.28 4.12
N ASP A 556 50.26 -43.04 4.90
CA ASP A 556 50.70 -43.74 6.09
C ASP A 556 50.51 -45.27 5.94
N PRO A 557 51.60 -46.04 5.80
CA PRO A 557 51.56 -47.50 5.66
C PRO A 557 50.90 -48.21 6.86
N GLU A 558 51.06 -47.69 8.08
CA GLU A 558 50.51 -48.31 9.29
C GLU A 558 49.00 -48.08 9.41
N LEU A 559 48.53 -46.88 9.06
CA LEU A 559 47.10 -46.60 8.99
C LEU A 559 46.42 -47.46 7.91
N ARG A 560 47.05 -47.62 6.75
CA ARG A 560 46.56 -48.51 5.68
C ARG A 560 46.51 -49.96 6.13
N ARG A 561 47.53 -50.42 6.85
CA ARG A 561 47.57 -51.75 7.44
C ARG A 561 46.43 -51.93 8.45
N LEU A 562 46.26 -51.00 9.38
CA LEU A 562 45.17 -50.99 10.37
C LEU A 562 43.79 -51.08 9.71
N LEU A 563 43.54 -50.26 8.69
CA LEU A 563 42.30 -50.25 7.89
C LEU A 563 42.06 -51.55 7.10
N SER A 564 43.11 -52.34 6.89
CA SER A 564 43.03 -53.62 6.17
C SER A 564 42.97 -54.84 7.09
N SER A 565 43.55 -54.76 8.30
CA SER A 565 43.64 -55.88 9.24
C SER A 565 42.58 -55.86 10.33
N ASP A 566 42.05 -54.70 10.70
CA ASP A 566 41.01 -54.58 11.73
C ASP A 566 39.61 -54.76 11.11
N GLN A 567 38.99 -55.90 11.42
CA GLN A 567 37.67 -56.27 10.91
C GLN A 567 36.54 -55.36 11.44
N LYS A 568 36.71 -54.76 12.64
CA LYS A 568 35.73 -53.82 13.21
C LYS A 568 35.83 -52.45 12.56
N LEU A 569 37.04 -52.01 12.22
CA LEU A 569 37.26 -50.70 11.62
C LEU A 569 36.94 -50.70 10.11
N SER A 570 37.28 -51.79 9.41
CA SER A 570 36.95 -51.99 7.99
C SER A 570 35.46 -52.20 7.71
N SER A 571 34.69 -52.76 8.64
CA SER A 571 33.23 -52.91 8.49
C SER A 571 32.46 -51.61 8.65
N LEU A 572 33.09 -50.55 9.17
CA LEU A 572 32.46 -49.24 9.37
C LEU A 572 32.69 -48.26 8.22
N ALA A 573 33.50 -48.62 7.22
CA ALA A 573 33.96 -47.70 6.19
C ALA A 573 34.13 -48.38 4.82
N PHE A 574 33.77 -47.67 3.77
CA PHE A 574 33.91 -48.13 2.38
C PHE A 574 35.16 -47.49 1.77
N ARG A 575 35.96 -48.28 1.06
CA ARG A 575 37.10 -47.75 0.30
C ARG A 575 36.58 -46.98 -0.92
N ALA A 576 37.05 -45.75 -1.08
CA ALA A 576 36.76 -44.90 -2.22
C ALA A 576 38.05 -44.66 -3.03
N GLU A 577 37.90 -44.24 -4.29
CA GLU A 577 39.04 -43.95 -5.15
C GLU A 577 39.92 -42.79 -4.60
N GLN A 578 41.13 -42.69 -5.13
CA GLN A 578 42.12 -41.65 -4.77
C GLN A 578 42.57 -41.68 -3.29
N GLY A 579 42.61 -42.87 -2.68
CA GLY A 579 43.08 -43.01 -1.30
C GLY A 579 42.12 -42.42 -0.27
N ARG A 580 40.81 -42.53 -0.50
CA ARG A 580 39.78 -42.00 0.39
C ARG A 580 38.96 -43.12 1.03
N LEU A 581 38.30 -42.81 2.16
CA LEU A 581 37.32 -43.68 2.80
C LEU A 581 36.00 -42.96 3.00
N ALA A 582 34.91 -43.59 2.57
CA ALA A 582 33.55 -43.13 2.83
C ALA A 582 33.00 -43.84 4.06
N VAL A 583 32.62 -43.08 5.09
CA VAL A 583 32.06 -43.61 6.35
C VAL A 583 30.61 -43.16 6.46
N PRO A 584 29.63 -44.07 6.59
CA PRO A 584 28.23 -43.69 6.80
C PRO A 584 28.06 -42.80 8.02
N LYS A 585 27.23 -41.76 7.93
CA LYS A 585 27.03 -40.75 8.97
C LYS A 585 26.67 -41.37 10.33
N GLN A 586 25.86 -42.44 10.33
CA GLN A 586 25.45 -43.16 11.53
C GLN A 586 26.62 -43.92 12.19
N GLN A 587 27.68 -44.21 11.44
CA GLN A 587 28.84 -44.99 11.87
C GLN A 587 30.07 -44.13 12.16
N VAL A 588 30.05 -42.84 11.76
CA VAL A 588 31.16 -41.89 11.95
C VAL A 588 31.66 -41.88 13.40
N GLN A 589 30.79 -41.73 14.39
CA GLN A 589 31.23 -41.65 15.79
C GLN A 589 31.92 -42.93 16.28
N LYS A 590 31.44 -44.10 15.83
CA LYS A 590 32.07 -45.40 16.14
C LYS A 590 33.42 -45.53 15.44
N PHE A 591 33.50 -45.11 14.18
CA PHE A 591 34.72 -45.10 13.39
C PHE A 591 35.79 -44.18 13.99
N LEU A 592 35.42 -42.94 14.37
CA LEU A 592 36.32 -41.98 15.01
C LEU A 592 36.84 -42.49 16.36
N LYS A 593 35.97 -43.14 17.15
CA LYS A 593 36.38 -43.75 18.42
C LYS A 593 37.44 -44.83 18.21
N LEU A 594 37.23 -45.74 17.25
CA LEU A 594 38.21 -46.81 16.98
C LEU A 594 39.53 -46.26 16.42
N LEU A 595 39.49 -45.19 15.63
CA LEU A 595 40.71 -44.49 15.18
C LEU A 595 41.46 -43.86 16.36
N ARG A 596 40.76 -43.23 17.31
CA ARG A 596 41.36 -42.68 18.54
C ARG A 596 41.96 -43.79 19.41
N ASP A 597 41.26 -44.91 19.57
CA ASP A 597 41.73 -46.08 20.32
C ASP A 597 43.00 -46.68 19.67
N ALA A 598 43.16 -46.54 18.35
CA ALA A 598 44.35 -46.93 17.60
C ALA A 598 45.46 -45.85 17.57
N GLY A 599 45.30 -44.73 18.26
CA GLY A 599 46.31 -43.68 18.40
C GLY A 599 46.24 -42.55 17.37
N TYR A 600 45.21 -42.49 16.52
CA TYR A 600 45.04 -41.42 15.54
C TYR A 600 44.11 -40.32 16.08
N LEU A 601 44.47 -39.05 15.87
CA LEU A 601 43.62 -37.91 16.21
C LEU A 601 42.75 -37.51 15.00
N PRO A 602 41.43 -37.76 15.02
CA PRO A 602 40.57 -37.37 13.92
C PRO A 602 40.26 -35.87 13.88
N PRO A 603 39.87 -35.32 12.73
CA PRO A 603 39.63 -33.88 12.53
C PRO A 603 38.35 -33.33 13.21
N PHE A 604 37.55 -34.18 13.86
CA PHE A 604 36.30 -33.81 14.54
C PHE A 604 36.15 -34.51 15.90
#